data_AF-A0A0L0GWH8-F1
#
_entry.id   AF-A0A0L0GWH8-F1
#
_cell.length_a   1.000
_cell.length_b   1.000
_cell.length_c   1.000
_cell.angle_alpha   90.00
_cell.angle_beta   90.00
_cell.angle_gamma   90.00
#
_symmetry.space_group_name_H-M   'P 1'
#
loop_
_entity.id
_entity.type
_entity.pdbx_description
1 polymer ?
#
loop_
_entity_poly.entity_id
_entity_poly.type
_entity_poly.pdbx_seq_one_letter_code
_entity_poly.pdbx_strand_id
1 'polypeptide(L)'
;ASLGRRLMEKATVATPQIAAMAMRETLENPLLRQNIGTDLTRWQQRIAQHPEFTADRRYVGGLSPSLLDALPGHGVKPASATIALSGQTVADAAGDDAAGDDAPDWTRLPDLLYSPDVVLWDAATGLLHYITQGDTSYTASVLVKDGQPVIADLNPLDSSQRAMLTGLPVLSGGWK
;
A
#
# COMPACT_ATOMS: atom_id res chain seq x y z
N ALA A 1 -10.77 -40.19 -9.59
CA ALA A 1 -11.00 -38.75 -9.79
C ALA A 1 -9.68 -38.01 -9.61
N SER A 2 -9.12 -37.50 -10.70
CA SER A 2 -7.72 -37.08 -10.80
C SER A 2 -7.43 -35.78 -10.05
N LEU A 3 -6.29 -35.73 -9.37
CA LEU A 3 -5.67 -34.53 -8.80
C LEU A 3 -5.65 -33.36 -9.81
N GLY A 4 -5.49 -33.67 -11.10
CA GLY A 4 -5.58 -32.70 -12.20
C GLY A 4 -6.91 -31.95 -12.28
N ARG A 5 -8.05 -32.57 -11.94
CA ARG A 5 -9.36 -31.87 -11.94
C ARG A 5 -9.49 -30.89 -10.75
N ARG A 6 -8.92 -31.24 -9.59
CA ARG A 6 -8.86 -30.35 -8.40
C ARG A 6 -7.88 -29.19 -8.58
N LEU A 7 -6.80 -29.40 -9.32
CA LEU A 7 -5.87 -28.32 -9.70
C LEU A 7 -6.46 -27.41 -10.79
N MET A 8 -7.27 -27.94 -11.72
CA MET A 8 -8.00 -27.13 -12.70
C MET A 8 -9.12 -26.29 -12.07
N GLU A 9 -9.85 -26.81 -11.07
CA GLU A 9 -10.81 -26.04 -10.25
C GLU A 9 -10.13 -24.92 -9.43
N LYS A 10 -8.86 -25.09 -9.02
CA LYS A 10 -8.06 -24.06 -8.35
C LYS A 10 -7.46 -23.02 -9.30
N ALA A 11 -7.27 -23.36 -10.58
CA ALA A 11 -6.61 -22.52 -11.58
C ALA A 11 -7.58 -21.62 -12.38
N THR A 12 -8.90 -21.83 -12.30
CA THR A 12 -9.90 -21.02 -13.04
C THR A 12 -10.19 -19.66 -12.38
N VAL A 13 -9.60 -19.39 -11.22
CA VAL A 13 -9.65 -18.12 -10.49
C VAL A 13 -8.24 -17.86 -10.01
N ALA A 14 -7.46 -16.98 -10.65
CA ALA A 14 -6.28 -16.45 -9.96
C ALA A 14 -6.83 -15.59 -8.81
N THR A 15 -7.00 -16.21 -7.64
CA THR A 15 -7.54 -15.52 -6.48
C THR A 15 -6.57 -14.43 -6.03
N PRO A 16 -7.06 -13.34 -5.42
CA PRO A 16 -6.21 -12.34 -4.79
C PRO A 16 -5.06 -12.94 -3.98
N GLN A 17 -5.28 -14.10 -3.33
CA GLN A 17 -4.25 -14.86 -2.62
C GLN A 17 -3.03 -15.23 -3.48
N ILE A 18 -3.20 -15.69 -4.72
CA ILE A 18 -2.06 -16.04 -5.59
C ILE A 18 -1.27 -14.79 -5.96
N ALA A 19 -1.96 -13.70 -6.29
CA ALA A 19 -1.32 -12.42 -6.59
C ALA A 19 -0.57 -11.87 -5.37
N ALA A 20 -1.13 -11.98 -4.16
CA ALA A 20 -0.46 -11.58 -2.92
C ALA A 20 0.81 -12.39 -2.67
N MET A 21 0.78 -13.72 -2.86
CA MET A 21 1.97 -14.56 -2.71
C MET A 21 3.05 -14.19 -3.73
N ALA A 22 2.68 -14.02 -5.01
CA ALA A 22 3.63 -13.66 -6.05
C ALA A 22 4.24 -12.27 -5.81
N MET A 23 3.44 -11.29 -5.38
CA MET A 23 3.91 -9.95 -5.02
C MET A 23 4.84 -9.99 -3.81
N ARG A 24 4.51 -10.78 -2.78
CA ARG A 24 5.36 -10.98 -1.60
C ARG A 24 6.72 -11.55 -1.99
N GLU A 25 6.73 -12.64 -2.76
CA GLU A 25 7.96 -13.27 -3.25
C GLU A 25 8.80 -12.29 -4.08
N THR A 26 8.16 -11.59 -5.02
CA THR A 26 8.83 -10.64 -5.91
C THR A 26 9.45 -9.49 -5.12
N LEU A 27 8.68 -8.93 -4.19
CA LEU A 27 9.11 -7.81 -3.34
C LEU A 27 9.99 -8.25 -2.19
N GLU A 28 10.29 -9.53 -2.00
CA GLU A 28 11.28 -9.97 -1.00
C GLU A 28 12.67 -9.42 -1.30
N ASN A 29 12.99 -9.25 -2.58
CA ASN A 29 14.26 -8.66 -3.01
C ASN A 29 14.34 -7.17 -2.66
N PRO A 30 15.24 -6.77 -1.73
CA PRO A 30 15.36 -5.37 -1.30
C PRO A 30 15.81 -4.43 -2.43
N LEU A 31 16.62 -4.90 -3.39
CA LEU A 31 17.05 -4.10 -4.53
C LEU A 31 15.86 -3.75 -5.43
N LEU A 32 14.90 -4.66 -5.58
CA LEU A 32 13.69 -4.37 -6.36
C LEU A 32 12.85 -3.30 -5.67
N ARG A 33 12.64 -3.41 -4.35
CA ARG A 33 11.90 -2.40 -3.58
C ARG A 33 12.57 -1.02 -3.67
N GLN A 34 13.88 -0.96 -3.55
CA GLN A 34 14.65 0.27 -3.72
C GLN A 34 14.51 0.87 -5.13
N ASN A 35 14.54 0.03 -6.17
CA ASN A 35 14.35 0.48 -7.55
C ASN A 35 12.94 1.04 -7.78
N ILE A 36 11.91 0.38 -7.25
CA ILE A 36 10.53 0.89 -7.29
C ILE A 36 10.48 2.27 -6.62
N GLY A 37 11.01 2.41 -5.40
CA GLY A 37 11.01 3.68 -4.67
C GLY A 37 11.72 4.79 -5.44
N THR A 38 12.89 4.50 -6.01
CA THR A 38 13.64 5.47 -6.83
C THR A 38 12.88 5.86 -8.11
N ASP A 39 12.20 4.90 -8.74
CA ASP A 39 11.37 5.13 -9.92
C ASP A 39 10.15 6.02 -9.60
N LEU A 40 9.60 5.92 -8.38
CA LEU A 40 8.51 6.78 -7.91
C LEU A 40 8.99 8.22 -7.71
N THR A 41 10.14 8.45 -7.06
CA THR A 41 10.72 9.79 -6.92
C THR A 41 10.98 10.44 -8.29
N ARG A 42 11.53 9.66 -9.25
CA ARG A 42 11.70 10.14 -10.64
C ARG A 42 10.37 10.42 -11.34
N TRP A 43 9.32 9.66 -11.03
CA TRP A 43 7.99 9.86 -11.59
C TRP A 43 7.31 11.12 -11.04
N GLN A 44 7.44 11.40 -9.74
CA GLN A 44 6.98 12.65 -9.13
C GLN A 44 7.59 13.87 -9.82
N GLN A 45 8.92 13.88 -9.98
CA GLN A 45 9.62 14.96 -10.69
C GLN A 45 9.14 15.12 -12.14
N ARG A 46 8.80 14.01 -12.80
CA ARG A 46 8.25 14.04 -14.16
C ARG A 46 6.83 14.62 -14.17
N ILE A 47 5.96 14.21 -13.26
CA ILE A 47 4.59 14.75 -13.15
C ILE A 47 4.61 16.26 -12.92
N ALA A 48 5.53 16.76 -12.09
CA ALA A 48 5.70 18.19 -11.85
C ALA A 48 6.05 18.99 -13.13
N GLN A 49 6.75 18.36 -14.08
CA GLN A 49 7.11 18.98 -15.37
C GLN A 49 6.05 18.73 -16.46
N HIS A 50 5.27 17.67 -16.30
CA HIS A 50 4.36 17.11 -17.30
C HIS A 50 3.06 16.64 -16.64
N PRO A 51 2.10 17.56 -16.40
CA PRO A 51 0.86 17.27 -15.72
C PRO A 51 -0.01 16.19 -16.40
N GLU A 52 0.24 15.89 -17.68
CA GLU A 52 -0.42 14.80 -18.41
C GLU A 52 -0.21 13.42 -17.76
N PHE A 53 0.89 13.22 -17.03
CA PHE A 53 1.16 11.97 -16.31
C PHE A 53 0.35 11.80 -15.03
N THR A 54 -0.49 12.77 -14.64
CA THR A 54 -1.42 12.61 -13.49
C THR A 54 -2.47 11.52 -13.73
N ALA A 55 -2.81 11.25 -15.00
CA ALA A 55 -3.75 10.19 -15.37
C ALA A 55 -3.15 8.77 -15.25
N ASP A 56 -1.83 8.64 -15.14
CA ASP A 56 -1.13 7.35 -15.08
C ASP A 56 -1.32 6.66 -13.72
N ARG A 57 -1.10 5.33 -13.71
CA ARG A 57 -1.06 4.53 -12.48
C ARG A 57 0.12 3.58 -12.48
N ARG A 58 0.67 3.32 -11.30
CA ARG A 58 1.75 2.35 -11.09
C ARG A 58 1.42 1.41 -9.94
N TYR A 59 1.94 0.19 -9.98
CA TYR A 59 1.83 -0.75 -8.87
C TYR A 59 3.07 -0.64 -7.99
N VAL A 60 2.86 -0.44 -6.69
CA VAL A 60 3.92 -0.09 -5.73
C VAL A 60 4.09 -1.11 -4.62
N GLY A 61 3.14 -2.03 -4.49
CA GLY A 61 3.12 -3.02 -3.44
C GLY A 61 1.99 -4.02 -3.63
N GLY A 62 1.82 -4.90 -2.64
CA GLY A 62 0.69 -5.81 -2.58
C GLY A 62 0.18 -5.99 -1.16
N LEU A 63 -1.12 -6.25 -1.02
CA LEU A 63 -1.71 -6.75 0.23
C LEU A 63 -1.03 -8.05 0.60
N SER A 64 -0.69 -8.21 1.88
CA SER A 64 -0.19 -9.49 2.38
C SER A 64 -1.30 -10.54 2.36
N PRO A 65 -0.96 -11.84 2.26
CA PRO A 65 -1.95 -12.91 2.37
C PRO A 65 -2.76 -12.83 3.67
N SER A 66 -2.12 -12.47 4.79
CA SER A 66 -2.79 -12.28 6.08
C SER A 66 -3.82 -11.15 6.07
N LEU A 67 -3.56 -10.04 5.37
CA LEU A 67 -4.54 -8.95 5.24
C LEU A 67 -5.71 -9.33 4.34
N LEU A 68 -5.44 -10.07 3.25
CA LEU A 68 -6.52 -10.60 2.40
C LEU A 68 -7.47 -11.52 3.16
N ASP A 69 -6.97 -12.26 4.14
CA ASP A 69 -7.78 -13.16 4.97
C ASP A 69 -8.50 -12.40 6.10
N ALA A 70 -7.95 -11.30 6.60
CA ALA A 70 -8.53 -10.50 7.68
C ALA A 70 -9.64 -9.53 7.20
N LEU A 71 -9.44 -8.88 6.04
CA LEU A 71 -10.35 -7.86 5.49
C LEU A 71 -11.82 -8.29 5.35
N PRO A 72 -12.14 -9.55 4.95
CA PRO A 72 -13.52 -10.02 4.90
C PRO A 72 -14.25 -9.96 6.24
N GLY A 73 -13.55 -10.12 7.37
CA GLY A 73 -14.12 -9.96 8.71
C GLY A 73 -14.57 -8.53 9.01
N HIS A 74 -14.09 -7.56 8.22
CA HIS A 74 -14.43 -6.13 8.30
C HIS A 74 -15.35 -5.69 7.15
N GLY A 75 -15.97 -6.64 6.43
CA GLY A 75 -16.90 -6.35 5.33
C GLY A 75 -16.22 -5.93 4.03
N VAL A 76 -14.89 -6.02 3.94
CA VAL A 76 -14.11 -5.67 2.75
C VAL A 76 -13.70 -6.94 2.03
N LYS A 77 -14.03 -7.03 0.74
CA LYS A 77 -13.58 -8.13 -0.11
C LYS A 77 -12.66 -7.59 -1.20
N PRO A 78 -11.34 -7.67 -1.02
CA PRO A 78 -10.41 -7.28 -2.06
C PRO A 78 -10.61 -8.15 -3.31
N ALA A 79 -10.79 -7.51 -4.45
CA ALA A 79 -10.80 -8.13 -5.77
C ALA A 79 -9.38 -8.23 -6.35
N SER A 80 -8.44 -7.42 -5.86
CA SER A 80 -7.02 -7.46 -6.21
C SER A 80 -6.15 -7.46 -4.96
N ALA A 81 -4.95 -8.06 -5.08
CA ALA A 81 -3.90 -7.93 -4.09
C ALA A 81 -2.90 -6.82 -4.43
N THR A 82 -2.88 -6.30 -5.66
CA THR A 82 -1.92 -5.25 -6.03
C THR A 82 -2.38 -3.89 -5.50
N ILE A 83 -1.43 -3.13 -4.96
CA ILE A 83 -1.68 -1.77 -4.48
C ILE A 83 -1.20 -0.79 -5.56
N ALA A 84 -2.13 0.00 -6.09
CA ALA A 84 -1.85 1.00 -7.10
C ALA A 84 -1.57 2.37 -6.48
N LEU A 85 -0.75 3.18 -7.13
CA LEU A 85 -0.53 4.59 -6.86
C LEU A 85 -0.88 5.38 -8.11
N SER A 86 -1.72 6.41 -7.96
CA SER A 86 -2.15 7.26 -9.07
C SER A 86 -1.22 8.47 -9.22
N GLY A 87 -1.04 8.94 -10.46
CA GLY A 87 -0.27 10.15 -10.73
C GLY A 87 -0.90 11.39 -10.08
N GLN A 88 -2.23 11.43 -9.96
CA GLN A 88 -2.95 12.46 -9.22
C GLN A 88 -2.54 12.50 -7.74
N THR A 89 -2.50 11.35 -7.06
CA THR A 89 -2.04 11.27 -5.65
C THR A 89 -0.60 11.77 -5.50
N VAL A 90 0.27 11.43 -6.47
CA VAL A 90 1.66 11.89 -6.46
C VAL A 90 1.75 13.41 -6.69
N ALA A 91 0.89 13.97 -7.54
CA ALA A 91 0.81 15.42 -7.77
C ALA A 91 0.26 16.17 -6.56
N ASP A 92 -0.81 15.66 -5.95
CA ASP A 92 -1.46 16.27 -4.79
C ASP A 92 -0.50 16.34 -3.60
N ALA A 93 0.25 15.27 -3.36
CA ALA A 93 1.25 15.22 -2.30
C ALA A 93 2.52 16.05 -2.60
N ALA A 94 2.65 16.61 -3.81
CA ALA A 94 3.71 17.53 -4.19
C ALA A 94 3.26 19.01 -4.22
N GLY A 95 2.02 19.31 -3.80
CA GLY A 95 1.46 20.66 -3.79
C GLY A 95 2.24 21.66 -2.92
N ASP A 96 1.93 22.95 -3.07
CA ASP A 96 2.66 24.07 -2.46
C ASP A 96 2.85 23.99 -0.92
N ASP A 97 1.99 23.23 -0.22
CA ASP A 97 2.08 23.01 1.24
C ASP A 97 3.08 21.90 1.65
N ALA A 98 3.55 21.06 0.72
CA ALA A 98 4.47 19.94 0.98
C ALA A 98 5.96 20.36 1.05
N ALA A 99 6.24 21.65 1.23
CA ALA A 99 7.60 22.18 1.25
C ALA A 99 8.26 21.98 2.62
N GLY A 100 9.16 21.00 2.74
CA GLY A 100 9.99 20.79 3.93
C GLY A 100 10.13 19.32 4.34
N ASP A 101 10.27 19.08 5.64
CA ASP A 101 10.35 17.73 6.26
C ASP A 101 9.04 16.92 6.10
N ASP A 102 7.93 17.56 5.70
CA ASP A 102 6.62 16.95 5.49
C ASP A 102 6.40 16.38 4.07
N ALA A 103 7.39 16.51 3.18
CA ALA A 103 7.30 15.94 1.84
C ALA A 103 7.23 14.39 1.88
N PRO A 104 6.41 13.74 1.05
CA PRO A 104 6.34 12.28 1.00
C PRO A 104 7.66 11.66 0.54
N ASP A 105 8.25 10.81 1.38
CA ASP A 105 9.42 10.01 0.99
C ASP A 105 8.99 8.75 0.23
N TRP A 106 8.73 8.91 -1.07
CA TRP A 106 8.33 7.82 -1.96
C TRP A 106 9.31 6.65 -2.01
N THR A 107 10.57 6.84 -1.62
CA THR A 107 11.57 5.77 -1.60
C THR A 107 11.26 4.72 -0.53
N ARG A 108 10.55 5.10 0.53
CA ARG A 108 10.16 4.23 1.65
C ARG A 108 8.89 3.44 1.40
N LEU A 109 8.05 3.88 0.47
CA LEU A 109 6.73 3.29 0.24
C LEU A 109 6.79 1.76 0.00
N PRO A 110 7.67 1.22 -0.86
CA PRO A 110 7.69 -0.22 -1.12
C PRO A 110 8.12 -1.04 0.10
N ASP A 111 9.09 -0.55 0.89
CA ASP A 111 9.52 -1.21 2.13
C ASP A 111 8.41 -1.16 3.19
N LEU A 112 7.75 -0.02 3.35
CA LEU A 112 6.64 0.16 4.28
C LEU A 112 5.46 -0.77 3.96
N LEU A 113 5.12 -0.93 2.67
CA LEU A 113 4.04 -1.84 2.25
C LEU A 113 4.44 -3.32 2.40
N TYR A 114 5.73 -3.65 2.21
CA TYR A 114 6.22 -5.02 2.30
C TYR A 114 6.34 -5.52 3.75
N SER A 115 6.87 -4.68 4.64
CA SER A 115 7.14 -5.03 6.04
C SER A 115 6.71 -3.93 7.01
N PRO A 116 5.41 -3.65 7.12
CA PRO A 116 4.89 -2.70 8.10
C PRO A 116 5.04 -3.25 9.53
N ASP A 117 5.25 -2.36 10.50
CA ASP A 117 5.21 -2.72 11.93
C ASP A 117 3.77 -2.90 12.42
N VAL A 118 2.85 -2.09 11.88
CA VAL A 118 1.42 -2.10 12.20
C VAL A 118 0.61 -1.88 10.94
N VAL A 119 -0.48 -2.62 10.80
CA VAL A 119 -1.54 -2.31 9.84
C VAL A 119 -2.87 -2.18 10.56
N LEU A 120 -3.54 -1.07 10.36
CA LEU A 120 -4.83 -0.73 10.99
C LEU A 120 -5.94 -0.67 9.96
N TRP A 121 -7.17 -0.88 10.42
CA TRP A 121 -8.38 -0.68 9.62
C TRP A 121 -9.21 0.48 10.17
N ASP A 122 -9.41 1.51 9.36
CA ASP A 122 -10.39 2.56 9.63
C ASP A 122 -11.70 2.25 8.89
N ALA A 123 -12.70 1.79 9.63
CA ALA A 123 -14.02 1.50 9.08
C ALA A 123 -14.81 2.75 8.67
N ALA A 124 -14.51 3.92 9.24
CA ALA A 124 -15.23 5.15 8.92
C ALA A 124 -14.85 5.68 7.54
N THR A 125 -13.58 5.54 7.17
CA THR A 125 -13.03 6.02 5.88
C THR A 125 -12.80 4.90 4.87
N GLY A 126 -12.78 3.63 5.30
CA GLY A 126 -12.44 2.49 4.46
C GLY A 126 -10.95 2.37 4.14
N LEU A 127 -10.10 2.96 5.00
CA LEU A 127 -8.65 3.02 4.82
C LEU A 127 -7.93 1.93 5.60
N LEU A 128 -6.90 1.37 4.98
CA LEU A 128 -5.83 0.63 5.65
C LEU A 128 -4.68 1.58 5.94
N HIS A 129 -4.27 1.70 7.20
CA HIS A 129 -3.09 2.47 7.57
C HIS A 129 -1.90 1.54 7.81
N TYR A 130 -0.90 1.62 6.95
CA TYR A 130 0.38 0.92 7.09
C TYR A 130 1.34 1.84 7.82
N ILE A 131 1.99 1.34 8.87
CA ILE A 131 2.84 2.15 9.74
C ILE A 131 4.18 1.46 9.93
N THR A 132 5.25 2.25 9.83
CA THR A 132 6.59 1.89 10.32
C THR A 132 6.95 2.76 11.52
N GLN A 133 7.60 2.15 12.51
CA GLN A 133 7.95 2.76 13.79
C GLN A 133 9.47 2.68 13.97
N GLY A 134 10.09 3.83 14.25
CA GLY A 134 11.53 3.93 14.46
C GLY A 134 12.00 5.39 14.45
N ASP A 135 13.29 5.60 14.15
CA ASP A 135 13.91 6.94 14.11
C ASP A 135 13.18 7.90 13.14
N THR A 136 12.59 7.36 12.07
CA THR A 136 11.62 8.09 11.25
C THR A 136 10.41 7.21 11.03
N SER A 137 9.31 7.56 11.67
CA SER A 137 8.05 6.84 11.54
C SER A 137 7.27 7.38 10.35
N TYR A 138 6.65 6.50 9.58
CA TYR A 138 5.86 6.86 8.39
C TYR A 138 4.53 6.13 8.40
N THR A 139 3.55 6.73 7.74
CA THR A 139 2.27 6.09 7.46
C THR A 139 1.92 6.19 5.98
N ALA A 140 1.46 5.08 5.41
CA ALA A 140 0.78 5.09 4.12
C ALA A 140 -0.68 4.67 4.30
N SER A 141 -1.59 5.46 3.73
CA SER A 141 -3.02 5.18 3.75
C SER A 141 -3.43 4.55 2.43
N VAL A 142 -4.10 3.40 2.50
CA VAL A 142 -4.54 2.63 1.33
C VAL A 142 -6.06 2.49 1.36
N LEU A 143 -6.72 3.11 0.39
CA LEU A 143 -8.16 2.95 0.20
C LEU A 143 -8.45 1.67 -0.57
N VAL A 144 -9.36 0.84 -0.06
CA VAL A 144 -9.86 -0.33 -0.81
C VAL A 144 -11.17 0.05 -1.50
N LYS A 145 -11.07 0.66 -2.68
CA LYS A 145 -12.23 1.11 -3.47
C LYS A 145 -12.64 0.03 -4.46
N ASP A 146 -13.90 -0.42 -4.42
CA ASP A 146 -14.42 -1.45 -5.33
C ASP A 146 -13.57 -2.74 -5.34
N GLY A 147 -12.96 -3.07 -4.19
CA GLY A 147 -12.06 -4.20 -4.03
C GLY A 147 -10.65 -3.97 -4.60
N GLN A 148 -10.32 -2.77 -5.08
CA GLN A 148 -9.00 -2.39 -5.55
C GLN A 148 -8.27 -1.52 -4.52
N PRO A 149 -7.13 -1.99 -3.98
CA PRO A 149 -6.29 -1.19 -3.09
C PRO A 149 -5.56 -0.09 -3.87
N VAL A 150 -5.70 1.15 -3.42
CA VAL A 150 -5.05 2.33 -4.00
C VAL A 150 -4.46 3.18 -2.89
N ILE A 151 -3.20 3.63 -3.05
CA ILE A 151 -2.59 4.61 -2.16
C ILE A 151 -3.41 5.89 -2.21
N ALA A 152 -3.93 6.28 -1.05
CA ALA A 152 -4.55 7.58 -0.86
C ALA A 152 -3.52 8.62 -0.49
N ASP A 153 -2.51 8.24 0.32
CA ASP A 153 -1.59 9.19 0.94
C ASP A 153 -0.35 8.50 1.53
N LEU A 154 0.76 9.24 1.67
CA LEU A 154 2.01 8.83 2.33
C LEU A 154 2.60 10.03 3.08
N ASN A 155 2.71 9.93 4.40
CA ASN A 155 3.19 11.03 5.24
C ASN A 155 4.12 10.54 6.38
N PRO A 156 5.01 11.40 6.90
CA PRO A 156 5.63 11.18 8.20
C PRO A 156 4.56 10.98 9.28
N LEU A 157 4.79 10.06 10.22
CA LEU A 157 3.86 9.82 11.32
C LEU A 157 4.19 10.75 12.49
N ASP A 158 3.43 11.83 12.63
CA ASP A 158 3.54 12.75 13.76
C ASP A 158 2.81 12.24 15.03
N SER A 159 2.97 12.98 16.13
CA SER A 159 2.36 12.61 17.43
C SER A 159 0.84 12.71 17.46
N SER A 160 0.26 13.67 16.74
CA SER A 160 -1.19 13.86 16.65
C SER A 160 -1.81 12.72 15.85
N GLN A 161 -1.25 12.42 14.68
CA GLN A 161 -1.69 11.32 13.82
C GLN A 161 -1.54 9.97 14.53
N ARG A 162 -0.43 9.75 15.25
CA ARG A 162 -0.25 8.55 16.08
C ARG A 162 -1.36 8.42 17.13
N ALA A 163 -1.71 9.48 17.83
CA ALA A 163 -2.77 9.45 18.85
C ALA A 163 -4.15 9.13 18.26
N MET A 164 -4.43 9.57 17.04
CA MET A 164 -5.67 9.22 16.32
C MET A 164 -5.68 7.75 15.90
N LEU A 165 -4.55 7.25 15.40
CA LEU A 165 -4.42 5.89 14.86
C LEU A 165 -4.39 4.81 15.96
N THR A 166 -3.89 5.09 17.16
CA THR A 166 -3.84 4.10 18.25
C THR A 166 -5.22 3.62 18.72
N GLY A 167 -6.29 4.36 18.42
CA GLY A 167 -7.67 3.97 18.70
C GLY A 167 -8.29 3.00 17.67
N LEU A 168 -7.61 2.75 16.54
CA LEU A 168 -8.17 1.93 15.46
C LEU A 168 -7.90 0.43 15.65
N PRO A 169 -8.78 -0.45 15.10
CA PRO A 169 -8.56 -1.89 15.03
C PRO A 169 -7.23 -2.25 14.34
N VAL A 170 -6.39 -3.02 15.02
CA VAL A 170 -5.16 -3.58 14.46
C VAL A 170 -5.49 -4.85 13.67
N LEU A 171 -5.12 -4.88 12.38
CA LEU A 171 -5.24 -6.07 11.53
C LEU A 171 -3.97 -6.93 11.53
N SER A 172 -2.80 -6.30 11.68
CA SER A 172 -1.51 -6.98 11.67
C SER A 172 -0.47 -6.18 12.46
N GLY A 173 0.45 -6.89 13.12
CA GLY A 173 1.55 -6.27 13.85
C GLY A 173 1.12 -5.70 15.21
N GLY A 174 1.86 -4.69 15.71
CA GLY A 174 1.59 -4.08 17.01
C GLY A 174 2.37 -2.79 17.25
N TRP A 175 1.77 -1.87 18.00
CA TRP A 175 2.42 -0.64 18.43
C TRP A 175 3.63 -0.96 19.33
N LYS A 176 4.75 -0.29 19.07
CA LYS A 176 5.97 -0.34 19.87
C LYS A 176 6.00 0.82 20.86
#